data_AF-A0A7D4QVX3-F1
#
_entry.id   AF-A0A7D4QVX3-F1
#
_cell.length_a   1.000
_cell.length_b   1.000
_cell.length_c   1.000
_cell.angle_alpha   90.00
_cell.angle_beta   90.00
_cell.angle_gamma   90.00
#
_symmetry.space_group_name_H-M   'P 1'
#
loop_
_entity.id
_entity.type
_entity.pdbx_description
1 polymer ?
#
loop_
_entity_poly.entity_id
_entity_poly.type
_entity_poly.pdbx_seq_one_letter_code
_entity_poly.pdbx_strand_id
1 'polypeptide(L)'
;MISLEMIGYFKDGPKSQRYPIGLLSAFYGNGGNYITLVKKFGAGKFARCFCRSFQSAKAIRTKTFSAPAALPGIDFSDHPNYWKFGFSALMITDTSFYRNPNYHQSTDTMATLDISRMAGVIDGTFKALTTL
;
A
#
# COMPACT_ATOMS: atom_id res chain seq x y z
N MET A 1 8.91 -8.34 -7.71
CA MET A 1 8.61 -8.68 -6.30
C MET A 1 7.51 -7.77 -5.78
N ILE A 2 6.61 -8.29 -4.95
CA ILE A 2 5.52 -7.53 -4.32
C ILE A 2 5.67 -7.73 -2.81
N SER A 3 5.78 -6.65 -2.05
CA SER A 3 5.72 -6.67 -0.58
C SER A 3 4.30 -6.40 -0.13
N LEU A 4 3.73 -7.25 0.71
CA LEU A 4 2.47 -6.97 1.40
C LEU A 4 2.82 -6.45 2.80
N GLU A 5 2.54 -5.18 3.06
CA GLU A 5 2.95 -4.49 4.28
C GLU A 5 1.73 -3.90 4.96
N MET A 6 1.20 -4.58 5.98
CA MET A 6 -0.06 -4.23 6.67
C MET A 6 -1.19 -3.97 5.66
N ILE A 7 -2.10 -4.93 5.48
CA ILE A 7 -3.14 -4.84 4.43
C ILE A 7 -4.56 -4.95 4.98
N GLY A 8 -4.72 -4.89 6.30
CA GLY A 8 -5.94 -5.28 6.99
C GLY A 8 -6.59 -4.18 7.83
N TYR A 9 -5.89 -3.08 8.11
CA TYR A 9 -6.44 -2.00 8.93
C TYR A 9 -7.05 -0.89 8.07
N PHE A 10 -8.36 -0.74 8.15
CA PHE A 10 -9.11 0.29 7.46
C PHE A 10 -9.93 1.09 8.47
N LYS A 11 -10.00 2.40 8.25
CA LYS A 11 -10.82 3.28 9.08
C LYS A 11 -11.48 4.32 8.21
N ASP A 12 -12.81 4.22 8.11
CA ASP A 12 -13.61 5.22 7.45
C ASP A 12 -13.71 6.50 8.30
N GLY A 13 -14.03 7.61 7.65
CA GLY A 13 -14.21 8.91 8.30
C GLY A 13 -13.01 9.84 8.18
N PRO A 14 -13.22 11.14 8.43
CA PRO A 14 -12.20 12.16 8.26
C PRO A 14 -11.06 12.00 9.29
N LYS A 15 -9.86 12.45 8.91
CA LYS A 15 -8.64 12.46 9.75
C LYS A 15 -8.18 11.07 10.24
N SER A 16 -8.66 10.00 9.63
CA SER A 16 -8.27 8.61 9.93
C SER A 16 -7.00 8.19 9.19
N GLN A 17 -6.54 8.98 8.21
CA GLN A 17 -5.28 8.78 7.50
C GLN A 17 -4.32 9.94 7.79
N ARG A 18 -3.09 9.62 8.22
CA ARG A 18 -1.98 10.56 8.37
C ARG A 18 -0.94 10.32 7.28
N TYR A 19 -0.01 11.25 7.12
CA TYR A 19 1.06 11.15 6.13
C TYR A 19 2.35 11.73 6.69
N PRO A 20 3.52 11.33 6.18
CA PRO A 20 4.79 11.97 6.55
C PRO A 20 4.82 13.46 6.19
N ILE A 21 4.13 13.85 5.11
CA ILE A 21 4.08 15.22 4.60
C ILE A 21 2.62 15.66 4.52
N GLY A 22 2.25 16.73 5.22
CA GLY A 22 0.86 17.19 5.33
C GLY A 22 0.18 17.47 3.99
N LEU A 23 0.93 17.97 2.99
CA LEU A 23 0.42 18.25 1.65
C LEU A 23 -0.13 16.99 0.94
N LEU A 24 0.36 15.79 1.30
CA LEU A 24 -0.13 14.54 0.71
C LEU A 24 -1.62 14.31 1.00
N SER A 25 -2.15 14.85 2.09
CA SER A 25 -3.59 14.76 2.39
C SER A 25 -4.47 15.50 1.39
N ALA A 26 -3.95 16.51 0.67
CA ALA A 26 -4.69 17.19 -0.40
C ALA A 26 -4.83 16.31 -1.65
N PHE A 27 -3.82 15.48 -1.94
CA PHE A 27 -3.81 14.58 -3.10
C PHE A 27 -4.46 13.23 -2.81
N TYR A 28 -4.24 12.69 -1.61
CA TYR A 28 -4.66 11.36 -1.21
C TYR A 28 -5.83 11.39 -0.20
N GLY A 29 -6.40 12.56 0.11
CA GLY A 29 -7.48 12.70 1.08
C GLY A 29 -7.04 12.37 2.52
N ASN A 30 -7.98 12.45 3.47
CA ASN A 30 -7.70 12.27 4.90
C ASN A 30 -8.42 11.06 5.53
N GLY A 31 -9.04 10.20 4.70
CA GLY A 31 -9.73 8.98 5.12
C GLY A 31 -8.92 7.72 4.83
N GLY A 32 -8.81 6.81 5.79
CA GLY A 32 -8.03 5.57 5.73
C GLY A 32 -8.79 4.39 5.13
N ASN A 33 -9.49 4.60 4.01
CA ASN A 33 -10.40 3.62 3.41
C ASN A 33 -9.94 3.12 2.03
N TYR A 34 -8.63 3.01 1.84
CA TYR A 34 -8.01 2.58 0.59
C TYR A 34 -6.70 1.85 0.85
N ILE A 35 -6.25 1.07 -0.14
CA ILE A 35 -4.91 0.48 -0.17
C ILE A 35 -3.98 1.30 -1.06
N THR A 36 -2.70 1.37 -0.69
CA THR A 36 -1.67 2.12 -1.43
C THR A 36 -0.73 1.17 -2.13
N LEU A 37 -0.53 1.36 -3.44
CA LEU A 37 0.55 0.74 -4.19
C LEU A 37 1.74 1.71 -4.22
N VAL A 38 2.82 1.38 -3.51
CA VAL A 38 4.02 2.21 -3.39
C VAL A 38 5.11 1.67 -4.30
N LYS A 39 5.69 2.55 -5.13
CA LYS A 39 6.79 2.20 -6.02
C LYS A 39 7.76 3.38 -6.20
N LYS A 40 9.04 3.09 -6.48
CA LYS A 40 9.98 4.15 -6.84
C LYS A 40 9.76 4.71 -8.24
N PHE A 41 10.33 5.87 -8.53
CA PHE A 41 10.51 6.30 -9.93
C PHE A 41 11.39 5.28 -10.69
N GLY A 42 11.04 5.03 -11.95
CA GLY A 42 11.72 3.99 -12.73
C GLY A 42 11.59 2.60 -12.10
N ALA A 43 10.46 2.26 -11.47
CA ALA A 43 10.25 0.95 -10.82
C ALA A 43 10.29 -0.27 -11.76
N GLY A 44 10.55 -0.10 -13.05
CA GLY A 44 10.61 -1.18 -14.04
C GLY A 44 9.24 -1.57 -14.62
N LYS A 45 9.27 -2.47 -15.62
CA LYS A 45 8.08 -2.92 -16.36
C LYS A 45 7.10 -3.66 -15.44
N PHE A 46 7.59 -4.62 -14.66
CA PHE A 46 6.75 -5.45 -13.79
C PHE A 46 5.91 -4.60 -12.83
N ALA A 47 6.52 -3.73 -12.02
CA ALA A 47 5.78 -2.92 -11.06
C ALA A 47 4.76 -1.99 -11.72
N ARG A 48 5.07 -1.44 -12.91
CA ARG A 48 4.15 -0.59 -13.65
C ARG A 48 2.95 -1.36 -14.18
N CYS A 49 3.19 -2.52 -14.80
CA CYS A 49 2.12 -3.38 -15.31
C CYS A 49 1.26 -3.91 -14.16
N PHE A 50 1.89 -4.34 -13.06
CA PHE A 50 1.18 -4.85 -11.88
C PHE A 50 0.24 -3.79 -11.31
N CYS A 51 0.73 -2.56 -11.08
CA CYS A 51 -0.12 -1.49 -10.55
C CYS A 51 -1.32 -1.19 -11.46
N ARG A 52 -1.13 -1.20 -12.78
CA ARG A 52 -2.23 -1.03 -13.75
C ARG A 52 -3.25 -2.16 -13.63
N SER A 53 -2.80 -3.42 -13.71
CA SER A 53 -3.69 -4.59 -13.62
C SER A 53 -4.44 -4.65 -12.29
N PHE A 54 -3.76 -4.36 -11.17
CA PHE A 54 -4.38 -4.30 -9.84
C PHE A 54 -5.50 -3.25 -9.77
N GLN A 55 -5.24 -2.04 -10.27
CA GLN A 55 -6.25 -0.98 -10.29
C GLN A 55 -7.41 -1.30 -11.23
N SER A 56 -7.15 -1.96 -12.37
CA SER A 56 -8.19 -2.40 -13.31
C SER A 56 -9.09 -3.49 -12.75
N ALA A 57 -8.60 -4.32 -11.81
CA ALA A 57 -9.40 -5.35 -11.15
C ALA A 57 -10.53 -4.79 -10.28
N LYS A 58 -10.44 -3.52 -9.86
CA LYS A 58 -11.44 -2.80 -9.03
C LYS A 58 -11.88 -3.57 -7.77
N ALA A 59 -11.02 -4.44 -7.24
CA ALA A 59 -11.33 -5.28 -6.08
C ALA A 59 -11.38 -4.51 -4.75
N ILE A 60 -10.62 -3.40 -4.67
CA ILE A 60 -10.57 -2.52 -3.50
C ILE A 60 -10.26 -1.09 -3.96
N ARG A 61 -10.65 -0.09 -3.17
CA ARG A 61 -10.27 1.30 -3.42
C ARG A 61 -8.74 1.41 -3.34
N THR A 62 -8.10 1.87 -4.41
CA THR A 62 -6.63 1.87 -4.53
C THR A 62 -6.10 3.24 -4.88
N LYS A 63 -4.95 3.61 -4.29
CA LYS A 63 -4.15 4.77 -4.70
C LYS A 63 -2.74 4.31 -5.01
N THR A 64 -2.09 4.96 -5.97
CA THR A 64 -0.69 4.68 -6.28
C THR A 64 0.17 5.85 -5.79
N PHE A 65 1.23 5.55 -5.08
CA PHE A 65 2.25 6.50 -4.66
C PHE A 65 3.56 6.19 -5.38
N SER A 66 4.10 7.19 -6.09
CA SER A 66 5.37 7.07 -6.80
C SER A 66 6.30 8.19 -6.38
N ALA A 67 7.47 7.83 -5.85
CA ALA A 67 8.43 8.80 -5.32
C ALA A 67 9.89 8.34 -5.54
N PRO A 68 10.91 9.20 -5.33
CA PRO A 68 12.31 8.79 -5.36
C PRO A 68 12.62 7.83 -4.21
N ALA A 69 13.44 6.79 -4.43
CA ALA A 69 13.78 5.76 -3.43
C ALA A 69 14.31 6.29 -2.09
N ALA A 70 14.87 7.50 -2.07
CA ALA A 70 15.41 8.16 -0.88
C ALA A 70 14.37 8.89 -0.01
N LEU A 71 13.10 8.97 -0.44
CA LEU A 71 12.06 9.65 0.32
C LEU A 71 11.67 8.79 1.55
N PRO A 72 11.81 9.28 2.79
CA PRO A 72 11.36 8.55 3.97
C PRO A 72 9.86 8.23 3.87
N GLY A 73 9.45 6.99 4.16
CA GLY A 73 8.05 6.59 4.04
C GLY A 73 7.77 5.55 2.96
N ILE A 74 8.64 5.42 1.97
CA ILE A 74 8.41 4.50 0.85
C ILE A 74 9.20 3.22 0.96
N ASP A 75 10.06 3.09 1.96
CA ASP A 75 11.05 2.03 2.14
C ASP A 75 10.81 1.22 3.42
N PHE A 76 9.62 1.30 4.00
CA PHE A 76 9.26 0.65 5.27
C PHE A 76 8.81 -0.80 5.16
N SER A 77 9.23 -1.53 4.12
CA SER A 77 8.99 -2.97 3.98
C SER A 77 10.16 -3.61 3.23
N ASP A 78 10.01 -4.83 2.71
CA ASP A 78 11.13 -5.60 2.14
C ASP A 78 11.54 -5.19 0.72
N HIS A 79 10.67 -4.52 -0.04
CA HIS A 79 10.93 -4.15 -1.43
C HIS A 79 12.18 -3.27 -1.69
N PRO A 80 12.69 -2.42 -0.77
CA PRO A 80 13.94 -1.68 -0.99
C PRO A 80 15.15 -2.60 -1.08
N ASN A 81 15.14 -3.74 -0.38
CA ASN A 81 16.21 -4.74 -0.49
C ASN A 81 16.30 -5.27 -1.93
N TYR A 82 15.15 -5.45 -2.60
CA TYR A 82 15.10 -5.84 -4.01
C TYR A 82 15.50 -4.71 -4.96
N TRP A 83 15.15 -3.46 -4.63
CA TRP A 83 15.61 -2.31 -5.42
C TRP A 83 17.14 -2.19 -5.45
N LYS A 84 17.84 -2.51 -4.35
CA LYS A 84 19.32 -2.50 -4.28
C LYS A 84 19.96 -3.43 -5.32
N PHE A 85 19.30 -4.52 -5.67
CA PHE A 85 19.75 -5.48 -6.69
C PHE A 85 19.14 -5.22 -8.08
N GLY A 86 18.48 -4.08 -8.29
CA GLY A 86 17.91 -3.71 -9.59
C GLY A 86 16.58 -4.40 -9.93
N PHE A 87 15.99 -5.16 -9.01
CA PHE A 87 14.70 -5.82 -9.27
C PHE A 87 13.54 -4.81 -9.32
N SER A 88 12.60 -5.08 -10.22
CA SER A 88 11.32 -4.38 -10.26
C SER A 88 10.45 -4.85 -9.08
N ALA A 89 10.36 -4.01 -8.04
CA ALA A 89 9.64 -4.29 -6.81
C ALA A 89 8.70 -3.14 -6.41
N LEU A 90 7.64 -3.47 -5.69
CA LEU A 90 6.65 -2.55 -5.14
C LEU A 90 6.10 -3.06 -3.81
N MET A 91 5.42 -2.18 -3.08
CA MET A 91 4.72 -2.50 -1.84
C MET A 91 3.23 -2.22 -1.96
N ILE A 92 2.41 -3.05 -1.32
CA ILE A 92 0.98 -2.85 -1.13
C ILE A 92 0.76 -2.65 0.36
N THR A 93 0.17 -1.53 0.75
CA THR A 93 0.04 -1.18 2.17
C THR A 93 -1.21 -0.36 2.50
N ASP A 94 -1.75 -0.61 3.68
CA ASP A 94 -2.75 0.22 4.35
C ASP A 94 -2.12 1.43 5.05
N THR A 95 -0.82 1.69 4.82
CA THR A 95 0.01 2.74 5.40
C THR A 95 0.38 2.54 6.87
N SER A 96 0.10 1.38 7.45
CA SER A 96 0.64 0.92 8.73
C SER A 96 0.44 1.97 9.83
N PHE A 97 1.48 2.37 10.55
CA PHE A 97 1.45 3.34 11.65
C PHE A 97 0.94 4.75 11.27
N TYR A 98 0.84 5.09 9.98
CA TYR A 98 0.16 6.31 9.56
C TYR A 98 -1.37 6.22 9.68
N ARG A 99 -1.91 5.01 9.87
CA ARG A 99 -3.35 4.73 9.98
C ARG A 99 -3.72 3.91 11.22
N ASN A 100 -2.96 2.85 11.51
CA ASN A 100 -3.23 1.93 12.61
C ASN A 100 -2.61 2.45 13.93
N PRO A 101 -3.42 2.92 14.90
CA PRO A 101 -2.90 3.33 16.20
C PRO A 101 -2.43 2.16 17.06
N ASN A 102 -2.76 0.92 16.69
CA ASN A 102 -2.36 -0.29 17.40
C ASN A 102 -1.03 -0.86 16.90
N TYR A 103 -0.40 -0.28 15.88
CA TYR A 103 0.83 -0.81 15.31
C TYR A 103 1.92 -1.03 16.37
N HIS A 104 2.49 -2.24 16.41
CA HIS A 104 3.46 -2.68 17.43
C HIS A 104 2.94 -2.60 18.88
N GLN A 105 1.64 -2.68 19.10
CA GLN A 105 1.01 -2.76 20.43
C GLN A 105 0.31 -4.10 20.61
N SER A 106 0.10 -4.52 21.86
CA SER A 106 -0.67 -5.72 22.18
C SER A 106 -2.15 -5.65 21.76
N THR A 107 -2.64 -4.45 21.42
CA THR A 107 -3.99 -4.22 20.91
C THR A 107 -4.12 -4.48 19.40
N ASP A 108 -3.02 -4.75 18.69
CA ASP A 108 -3.05 -5.16 17.28
C ASP A 108 -3.55 -6.61 17.18
N THR A 109 -4.85 -6.76 17.01
CA THR A 109 -5.53 -8.05 17.14
C THR A 109 -6.40 -8.31 15.92
N MET A 110 -6.81 -9.57 15.72
CA MET A 110 -7.73 -9.93 14.64
C MET A 110 -9.02 -9.10 14.64
N ALA A 111 -9.49 -8.69 15.83
CA ALA A 111 -10.70 -7.87 15.98
C ALA A 111 -10.56 -6.46 15.41
N THR A 112 -9.33 -5.95 15.24
CA THR A 112 -9.07 -4.63 14.64
C THR A 112 -8.92 -4.66 13.13
N LEU A 113 -8.94 -5.85 12.51
CA LEU A 113 -8.79 -6.01 11.07
C LEU A 113 -10.14 -6.00 10.33
N ASP A 114 -10.18 -5.32 9.18
CA ASP A 114 -11.27 -5.42 8.22
C ASP A 114 -10.93 -6.53 7.21
N ILE A 115 -11.32 -7.75 7.57
CA ILE A 115 -11.04 -8.96 6.79
C ILE A 115 -11.65 -8.89 5.39
N SER A 116 -12.80 -8.25 5.23
CA SER A 116 -13.48 -8.12 3.94
C SER A 116 -12.66 -7.27 2.97
N ARG A 117 -12.19 -6.10 3.40
CA ARG A 117 -11.31 -5.26 2.56
C ARG A 117 -9.94 -5.88 2.35
N MET A 118 -9.40 -6.57 3.35
CA MET A 118 -8.16 -7.33 3.23
C MET A 118 -8.27 -8.40 2.13
N ALA A 119 -9.38 -9.15 2.07
CA ALA A 119 -9.64 -10.10 0.99
C ALA A 119 -9.65 -9.41 -0.39
N GLY A 120 -10.23 -8.22 -0.50
CA GLY A 120 -10.16 -7.41 -1.72
C GLY A 120 -8.73 -7.05 -2.16
N VAL A 121 -7.80 -6.86 -1.22
CA VAL A 121 -6.38 -6.65 -1.52
C VAL A 121 -5.74 -7.93 -2.08
N ILE A 122 -6.06 -9.09 -1.50
CA ILE A 122 -5.58 -10.40 -1.97
C ILE A 122 -6.14 -10.70 -3.36
N ASP A 123 -7.44 -10.51 -3.58
CA ASP A 123 -8.09 -10.69 -4.89
C ASP A 123 -7.48 -9.78 -5.96
N GLY A 124 -7.25 -8.51 -5.63
CA GLY A 124 -6.58 -7.57 -6.52
C GLY A 124 -5.16 -8.02 -6.87
N THR A 125 -4.43 -8.56 -5.89
CA THR A 125 -3.07 -9.09 -6.08
C THR A 125 -3.08 -10.31 -7.00
N PHE A 126 -3.96 -11.26 -6.73
CA PHE A 126 -4.10 -12.48 -7.53
C PHE A 126 -4.46 -12.15 -8.98
N LYS A 127 -5.52 -11.37 -9.20
CA LYS A 127 -5.96 -10.96 -10.54
C LYS A 127 -4.89 -10.19 -11.29
N ALA A 128 -4.14 -9.32 -10.61
CA ALA A 128 -3.03 -8.61 -11.23
C ALA A 128 -1.95 -9.58 -11.70
N LEU A 129 -1.55 -10.54 -10.85
CA LEU A 129 -0.52 -11.54 -11.19
C LEU A 129 -0.92 -12.44 -12.36
N THR A 130 -2.18 -12.87 -12.44
CA THR A 130 -2.65 -13.76 -13.51
C THR A 130 -2.89 -13.06 -14.85
N THR A 131 -2.74 -11.73 -14.91
CA THR A 131 -2.98 -10.91 -16.11
C THR A 131 -1.69 -10.25 -16.62
N LEU A 132 -0.53 -10.54 -16.02
CA LEU A 132 0.76 -9.91 -16.32
C LEU A 132 1.48 -10.48 -17.53
#